data_AF-A0A357AHV5-F1
#
_entry.id   AF-A0A357AHV5-F1
#
_cell.length_a   1.000
_cell.length_b   1.000
_cell.length_c   1.000
_cell.angle_alpha   90.00
_cell.angle_beta   90.00
_cell.angle_gamma   90.00
#
_symmetry.space_group_name_H-M   'P 1'
#
loop_
_entity.id
_entity.type
_entity.pdbx_description
1 polymer ?
#
loop_
_entity_poly.entity_id
_entity_poly.type
_entity_poly.pdbx_seq_one_letter_code
_entity_poly.pdbx_strand_id
1 'polypeptide(L)'
;MKWLRNREIRKLLCIMLLITMAAVVIAHAFSPIAAVAAGAGCLLLDILFLIFVRRQYRLLSALGDYLRRVNDGEYALELPDNEEGELSILKSEIYKVTVSLNERSEQLKRDKLQLADALSDISHQFKTPLTSMSVMTELLEDSNLDESRRNEFTAQLQLQLKRLTWLTNALLTISRLDAESVSFRSTPVPLSRLIEKAFYPIRISMELKEQTVSVQAGKGTLSCDENWTAEALTDILKNCME
;
A
#
# COMPACT_ATOMS: atom_id res chain seq x y z
N MET A 1 -18.25 -37.16 6.28
CA MET A 1 -17.90 -38.21 5.28
C MET A 1 -17.43 -37.66 3.92
N LYS A 2 -16.70 -36.53 3.84
CA LYS A 2 -16.16 -36.02 2.55
C LYS A 2 -14.78 -36.62 2.16
N TRP A 3 -14.06 -37.23 3.11
CA TRP A 3 -12.69 -37.74 2.94
C TRP A 3 -12.58 -39.00 2.06
N LEU A 4 -13.51 -39.96 2.21
CA LEU A 4 -13.60 -41.18 1.38
C LEU A 4 -13.99 -40.91 -0.08
N ARG A 5 -14.44 -39.68 -0.40
CA ARG A 5 -14.82 -39.31 -1.77
C ARG A 5 -13.59 -39.03 -2.65
N ASN A 6 -12.44 -38.71 -2.05
CA ASN A 6 -11.21 -38.46 -2.79
C ASN A 6 -10.74 -39.73 -3.51
N ARG A 7 -10.44 -39.63 -4.80
CA ARG A 7 -10.02 -40.79 -5.62
C ARG A 7 -8.67 -41.32 -5.16
N GLU A 8 -7.78 -40.46 -4.71
CA GLU A 8 -6.44 -40.84 -4.26
C GLU A 8 -6.47 -41.67 -2.97
N ILE A 9 -7.30 -41.30 -2.00
CA ILE A 9 -7.45 -42.06 -0.75
C ILE A 9 -8.04 -43.46 -1.01
N ARG A 10 -8.98 -43.57 -1.96
CA ARG A 10 -9.53 -44.88 -2.36
C ARG A 10 -8.49 -45.75 -3.04
N LYS A 11 -7.68 -45.20 -3.95
CA LYS A 11 -6.55 -45.94 -4.56
C LYS A 11 -5.56 -46.41 -3.51
N LEU A 12 -5.20 -45.55 -2.56
CA LEU A 12 -4.25 -45.84 -1.50
C LEU A 12 -4.77 -46.96 -0.58
N LEU A 13 -6.04 -46.92 -0.18
CA LEU A 13 -6.71 -48.01 0.54
C LEU A 13 -6.70 -49.34 -0.23
N CYS A 14 -6.99 -49.33 -1.52
CA CYS A 14 -6.94 -50.54 -2.34
C CYS A 14 -5.52 -51.12 -2.42
N ILE A 15 -4.49 -50.27 -2.55
CA ILE A 15 -3.09 -50.70 -2.55
C ILE A 15 -2.70 -51.30 -1.19
N MET A 16 -3.08 -50.66 -0.08
CA MET A 16 -2.83 -51.19 1.26
C MET A 16 -3.47 -52.56 1.47
N LEU A 17 -4.73 -52.74 1.04
CA LEU A 17 -5.46 -54.02 1.08
C LEU A 17 -4.81 -55.10 0.21
N LEU A 18 -4.27 -54.74 -0.95
CA LEU A 18 -3.53 -55.68 -1.82
C LEU A 18 -2.21 -56.11 -1.17
N ILE A 19 -1.48 -55.18 -0.56
CA ILE A 19 -0.21 -55.48 0.13
C ILE A 19 -0.46 -56.37 1.35
N THR A 20 -1.48 -56.09 2.17
CA THR A 20 -1.89 -56.95 3.30
C THR A 20 -2.27 -58.34 2.81
N MET A 21 -3.08 -58.45 1.76
CA MET A 21 -3.48 -59.75 1.20
C MET A 21 -2.27 -60.56 0.72
N ALA A 22 -1.34 -59.93 -0.02
CA ALA A 22 -0.13 -60.59 -0.48
C ALA A 22 0.77 -61.05 0.68
N ALA A 23 0.95 -60.21 1.70
CA ALA A 23 1.74 -60.54 2.88
C ALA A 23 1.18 -61.74 3.65
N VAL A 24 -0.15 -61.81 3.80
CA VAL A 24 -0.83 -62.94 4.47
C VAL A 24 -0.68 -64.23 3.67
N VAL A 25 -0.84 -64.19 2.33
CA VAL A 25 -0.68 -65.37 1.46
C VAL A 25 0.74 -65.92 1.52
N ILE A 26 1.75 -65.05 1.47
CA ILE A 26 3.16 -65.45 1.57
C ILE A 26 3.45 -66.07 2.94
N ALA A 27 2.98 -65.44 4.03
CA ALA A 27 3.19 -65.96 5.37
C ALA A 27 2.48 -67.31 5.62
N HIS A 28 1.31 -67.53 4.99
CA HIS A 28 0.57 -68.79 5.07
C HIS A 28 1.34 -69.97 4.46
N ALA A 29 2.18 -69.73 3.44
CA ALA A 29 3.00 -70.77 2.83
C ALA A 29 4.08 -71.34 3.77
N PHE A 30 4.45 -70.60 4.84
CA PHE A 30 5.43 -71.04 5.84
C PHE A 30 4.76 -71.64 7.09
N SER A 31 3.76 -70.95 7.65
CA SER A 31 3.02 -71.41 8.84
C SER A 31 1.70 -70.65 9.01
N PRO A 32 0.60 -71.31 9.42
CA PRO A 32 -0.68 -70.65 9.66
C PRO A 32 -0.62 -69.62 10.80
N ILE A 33 0.24 -69.84 11.82
CA ILE A 33 0.41 -68.91 12.94
C ILE A 33 1.14 -67.65 12.47
N ALA A 34 2.12 -67.79 11.58
CA ALA A 34 2.83 -66.66 10.99
C ALA A 34 1.91 -65.77 10.14
N ALA A 35 0.94 -66.35 9.43
CA ALA A 35 -0.05 -65.62 8.65
C ALA A 35 -0.94 -64.70 9.51
N VAL A 36 -1.40 -65.20 10.67
CA VAL A 36 -2.22 -64.41 11.59
C VAL A 36 -1.42 -63.25 12.20
N ALA A 37 -0.18 -63.50 12.61
CA ALA A 37 0.69 -62.46 13.16
C ALA A 37 1.02 -61.37 12.12
N ALA A 38 1.35 -61.75 10.88
CA ALA A 38 1.62 -60.82 9.78
C ALA A 38 0.39 -59.97 9.44
N GLY A 39 -0.80 -60.60 9.35
CA GLY A 39 -2.05 -59.90 9.07
C GLY A 39 -2.40 -58.86 10.15
N ALA A 40 -2.27 -59.24 11.43
CA ALA A 40 -2.52 -58.33 12.54
C ALA A 40 -1.55 -57.14 12.56
N GLY A 41 -0.27 -57.38 12.28
CA GLY A 41 0.75 -56.32 12.21
C GLY A 41 0.49 -55.32 11.07
N CYS A 42 0.18 -55.83 9.87
CA CYS A 42 -0.12 -54.97 8.74
C CYS A 42 -1.42 -54.18 8.93
N LEU A 43 -2.48 -54.78 9.49
CA LEU A 43 -3.71 -54.06 9.82
C LEU A 43 -3.47 -52.93 10.83
N LEU A 44 -2.64 -53.17 11.84
CA LEU A 44 -2.29 -52.13 12.82
C LEU A 44 -1.54 -50.96 12.16
N LEU A 45 -0.59 -51.24 11.27
CA LEU A 45 0.13 -50.22 10.50
C LEU A 45 -0.82 -49.44 9.58
N ASP A 46 -1.74 -50.12 8.89
CA ASP A 46 -2.74 -49.47 8.03
C ASP A 46 -3.65 -48.53 8.84
N ILE A 47 -4.11 -48.96 10.03
CA ILE A 47 -4.94 -48.13 10.91
C ILE A 47 -4.16 -46.87 11.34
N LEU A 48 -2.92 -47.02 11.81
CA LEU A 48 -2.09 -45.89 12.22
C LEU A 48 -1.83 -44.91 11.06
N PHE A 49 -1.53 -45.44 9.87
CA PHE A 49 -1.33 -44.64 8.67
C PHE A 49 -2.61 -43.87 8.28
N LEU A 50 -3.78 -44.52 8.33
CA LEU A 50 -5.06 -43.87 8.04
C LEU A 50 -5.39 -42.77 9.04
N ILE A 51 -5.07 -42.95 10.32
CA ILE A 51 -5.23 -41.91 11.35
C ILE A 51 -4.33 -40.71 11.02
N PHE A 52 -3.06 -40.96 10.69
CA PHE A 52 -2.10 -39.93 10.32
C PHE A 52 -2.55 -39.13 9.09
N VAL A 53 -2.94 -39.80 8.00
CA VAL A 53 -3.42 -39.16 6.78
C VAL A 53 -4.72 -38.37 7.05
N ARG A 54 -5.65 -38.92 7.83
CA ARG A 54 -6.88 -38.20 8.22
C ARG A 54 -6.58 -36.94 9.02
N ARG A 55 -5.59 -36.99 9.93
CA ARG A 55 -5.16 -35.82 10.70
C ARG A 55 -4.63 -34.72 9.78
N GLN A 56 -3.71 -35.06 8.87
CA GLN A 56 -3.15 -34.09 7.93
C GLN A 56 -4.22 -33.47 7.02
N TYR A 57 -5.10 -34.27 6.43
CA TYR A 57 -6.16 -33.75 5.55
C TYR A 57 -7.14 -32.83 6.28
N ARG A 58 -7.45 -33.11 7.56
CA ARG A 58 -8.30 -32.22 8.37
C ARG A 58 -7.63 -30.87 8.59
N LEU A 59 -6.34 -30.86 8.92
CA LEU A 59 -5.58 -29.62 9.10
C LEU A 59 -5.53 -28.81 7.79
N LEU A 60 -5.26 -29.47 6.66
CA LEU A 60 -5.20 -28.81 5.36
C LEU A 60 -6.56 -28.22 4.95
N SER A 61 -7.66 -28.93 5.24
CA SER A 61 -9.01 -28.40 5.03
C SER A 61 -9.28 -27.19 5.90
N ALA A 62 -8.90 -27.24 7.19
CA ALA A 62 -9.07 -26.13 8.12
C ALA A 62 -8.28 -24.88 7.69
N LEU A 63 -7.05 -25.07 7.20
CA LEU A 63 -6.24 -23.99 6.65
C LEU A 63 -6.83 -23.40 5.37
N GLY A 64 -7.39 -24.25 4.50
CA GLY A 64 -8.13 -23.81 3.32
C GLY A 64 -9.39 -23.01 3.67
N ASP A 65 -10.13 -23.44 4.69
CA ASP A 65 -11.32 -22.71 5.18
C ASP A 65 -10.91 -21.39 5.86
N TYR A 66 -9.79 -21.34 6.58
CA TYR A 66 -9.21 -20.13 7.13
C TYR A 66 -8.84 -19.12 6.04
N LEU A 67 -8.14 -19.55 4.99
CA LEU A 67 -7.77 -18.68 3.86
C LEU A 67 -9.00 -18.12 3.13
N ARG A 68 -10.10 -18.87 3.04
CA ARG A 68 -11.37 -18.36 2.48
C ARG A 68 -11.94 -17.24 3.33
N ARG A 69 -11.95 -17.40 4.66
CA ARG A 69 -12.42 -16.35 5.58
C ARG A 69 -11.56 -15.08 5.48
N VAL A 70 -10.24 -15.23 5.40
CA VAL A 70 -9.32 -14.11 5.16
C VAL A 70 -9.64 -13.39 3.84
N ASN A 71 -9.91 -14.14 2.77
CA ASN A 71 -10.32 -13.56 1.48
C ASN A 71 -11.67 -12.84 1.54
N ASP A 72 -12.56 -13.26 2.43
CA ASP A 72 -13.85 -12.60 2.69
C ASP A 72 -13.72 -11.38 3.65
N GLY A 73 -12.50 -11.07 4.10
CA GLY A 73 -12.19 -9.93 4.97
C GLY A 73 -12.25 -10.24 6.47
N GLU A 74 -12.47 -11.50 6.86
CA GLU A 74 -12.44 -11.95 8.25
C GLU A 74 -11.02 -12.38 8.65
N TYR A 75 -10.25 -11.45 9.24
CA TYR A 75 -8.90 -11.71 9.76
C TYR A 75 -8.91 -12.32 11.18
N ALA A 76 -9.90 -13.18 11.51
CA ALA A 76 -10.08 -13.71 12.85
C ALA A 76 -8.89 -14.62 13.25
N LEU A 77 -8.21 -14.19 14.31
CA LEU A 77 -6.84 -14.57 14.65
C LEU A 77 -6.80 -15.76 15.62
N GLU A 78 -7.24 -16.94 15.19
CA GLU A 78 -7.19 -18.12 16.06
C GLU A 78 -6.82 -19.38 15.29
N LEU A 79 -5.51 -19.65 15.26
CA LEU A 79 -5.03 -20.99 14.94
C LEU A 79 -4.13 -21.48 16.09
N PRO A 80 -4.60 -22.36 16.98
CA PRO A 80 -3.81 -22.87 18.10
C PRO A 80 -2.52 -23.53 17.61
N ASP A 81 -1.40 -23.19 18.25
CA ASP A 81 -0.04 -23.38 17.74
C ASP A 81 0.79 -24.19 18.73
N ASN A 82 0.93 -25.50 18.51
CA ASN A 82 1.65 -26.39 19.44
C ASN A 82 2.23 -27.65 18.77
N GLU A 83 2.44 -27.66 17.45
CA GLU A 83 2.94 -28.86 16.75
C GLU A 83 4.24 -28.56 16.00
N GLU A 84 5.21 -29.48 16.07
CA GLU A 84 6.44 -29.45 15.28
C GLU A 84 6.21 -30.06 13.89
N GLY A 85 6.92 -29.56 12.87
CA GLY A 85 6.94 -30.12 11.51
C GLY A 85 6.56 -29.14 10.39
N GLU A 86 6.71 -29.59 9.13
CA GLU A 86 6.49 -28.80 7.91
C GLU A 86 5.11 -28.12 7.84
N LEU A 87 4.07 -28.80 8.33
CA LEU A 87 2.70 -28.25 8.36
C LEU A 87 2.57 -27.06 9.33
N SER A 88 3.36 -27.04 10.40
CA SER A 88 3.41 -25.93 11.35
C SER A 88 4.13 -24.73 10.75
N ILE A 89 5.23 -24.96 10.02
CA ILE A 89 5.95 -23.91 9.28
C ILE A 89 5.01 -23.27 8.25
N LEU A 90 4.32 -24.08 7.43
CA LEU A 90 3.37 -23.58 6.44
C LEU A 90 2.26 -22.72 7.08
N LYS A 91 1.74 -23.17 8.22
CA LYS A 91 0.72 -22.44 8.99
C LYS A 91 1.26 -21.09 9.47
N SER A 92 2.47 -21.05 10.04
CA SER A 92 3.14 -19.81 10.46
C SER A 92 3.34 -18.84 9.27
N GLU A 93 3.76 -19.34 8.11
CA GLU A 93 3.94 -18.50 6.92
C GLU A 93 2.61 -17.93 6.41
N ILE A 94 1.54 -18.74 6.37
CA ILE A 94 0.19 -18.25 6.03
C ILE A 94 -0.30 -17.21 7.03
N TYR A 95 -0.01 -17.40 8.32
CA TYR A 95 -0.34 -16.42 9.34
C TYR A 95 0.39 -15.10 9.10
N LYS A 96 1.72 -15.12 8.88
CA LYS A 96 2.51 -13.90 8.57
C LYS A 96 1.97 -13.16 7.35
N VAL A 97 1.65 -13.89 6.28
CA VAL A 97 1.05 -13.29 5.07
C VAL A 97 -0.30 -12.66 5.38
N THR A 98 -1.13 -13.33 6.17
CA THR A 98 -2.45 -12.82 6.58
C THR A 98 -2.33 -11.51 7.37
N VAL A 99 -1.42 -11.46 8.36
CA VAL A 99 -1.16 -10.25 9.14
C VAL A 99 -0.67 -9.12 8.24
N SER A 100 0.29 -9.39 7.35
CA SER A 100 0.79 -8.37 6.42
C SER A 100 -0.29 -7.86 5.46
N LEU A 101 -1.19 -8.73 4.98
CA LEU A 101 -2.33 -8.33 4.15
C LEU A 101 -3.31 -7.43 4.93
N ASN A 102 -3.60 -7.78 6.19
CA ASN A 102 -4.48 -6.98 7.04
C ASN A 102 -3.86 -5.58 7.31
N GLU A 103 -2.59 -5.53 7.66
CA GLU A 103 -1.86 -4.27 7.86
C GLU A 103 -1.87 -3.39 6.61
N ARG A 104 -1.61 -3.98 5.43
CA ARG A 104 -1.69 -3.27 4.14
C ARG A 104 -3.10 -2.80 3.83
N SER A 105 -4.12 -3.60 4.13
CA SER A 105 -5.52 -3.24 3.91
C SER A 105 -5.93 -2.05 4.79
N GLU A 106 -5.56 -2.06 6.06
CA GLU A 106 -5.81 -0.96 6.98
C GLU A 106 -5.03 0.30 6.58
N GLN A 107 -3.78 0.15 6.12
CA GLN A 107 -3.01 1.28 5.59
C GLN A 107 -3.69 1.90 4.37
N LEU A 108 -4.06 1.10 3.37
CA LEU A 108 -4.78 1.59 2.18
C LEU A 108 -6.10 2.29 2.53
N LYS A 109 -6.81 1.81 3.55
CA LYS A 109 -8.03 2.44 4.03
C LYS A 109 -7.75 3.81 4.65
N ARG A 110 -6.69 3.94 5.44
CA ARG A 110 -6.24 5.22 6.00
C ARG A 110 -5.82 6.19 4.89
N ASP A 111 -5.01 5.74 3.95
CA ASP A 111 -4.55 6.55 2.81
C ASP A 111 -5.75 7.05 1.98
N LYS A 112 -6.75 6.20 1.76
CA LYS A 112 -8.00 6.58 1.07
C LYS A 112 -8.78 7.67 1.83
N LEU A 113 -8.85 7.58 3.17
CA LEU A 113 -9.51 8.60 3.98
C LEU A 113 -8.73 9.92 3.93
N GLN A 114 -7.41 9.87 4.08
CA GLN A 114 -6.55 11.05 3.99
C GLN A 114 -6.66 11.73 2.62
N LEU A 115 -6.70 10.96 1.53
CA LEU A 115 -6.92 11.50 0.19
C LEU A 115 -8.30 12.16 0.04
N ALA A 116 -9.34 11.54 0.61
CA ALA A 116 -10.69 12.11 0.58
C ALA A 116 -10.78 13.44 1.35
N ASP A 117 -10.16 13.50 2.53
CA ASP A 117 -10.08 14.71 3.34
C ASP A 117 -9.29 15.81 2.61
N ALA A 118 -8.13 15.48 2.04
CA ALA A 118 -7.33 16.42 1.26
C ALA A 118 -8.10 16.99 0.04
N LEU A 119 -8.83 16.13 -0.70
CA LEU A 119 -9.68 16.56 -1.81
C LEU A 119 -10.82 17.47 -1.35
N SER A 120 -11.40 17.21 -0.17
CA SER A 120 -12.42 18.06 0.44
C SER A 120 -11.86 19.45 0.76
N ASP A 121 -10.70 19.50 1.41
CA ASP A 121 -10.01 20.74 1.78
C ASP A 121 -9.65 21.57 0.54
N ILE A 122 -9.10 20.94 -0.50
CA ILE A 122 -8.82 21.58 -1.78
C ILE A 122 -10.10 22.16 -2.38
N SER A 123 -11.20 21.39 -2.39
CA SER A 123 -12.49 21.85 -2.92
C SER A 123 -12.99 23.09 -2.17
N HIS A 124 -12.83 23.14 -0.84
CA HIS A 124 -13.16 24.32 -0.03
C HIS A 124 -12.27 25.52 -0.36
N GLN A 125 -10.97 25.30 -0.53
CA GLN A 125 -10.00 26.34 -0.90
C GLN A 125 -10.25 26.92 -2.31
N PHE A 126 -10.83 26.13 -3.23
CA PHE A 126 -11.24 26.59 -4.55
C PHE A 126 -12.58 27.34 -4.52
N LYS A 127 -13.55 26.87 -3.73
CA LYS A 127 -14.89 27.47 -3.68
C LYS A 127 -14.88 28.93 -3.25
N THR A 128 -14.04 29.28 -2.27
CA THR A 128 -13.94 30.64 -1.72
C THR A 128 -13.51 31.69 -2.78
N PRO A 129 -12.34 31.57 -3.45
CA PRO A 129 -11.93 32.50 -4.48
C PRO A 129 -12.91 32.51 -5.67
N LEU A 130 -13.45 31.36 -6.07
CA LEU A 130 -14.46 31.29 -7.13
C LEU A 130 -15.72 32.09 -6.80
N THR A 131 -16.24 31.95 -5.59
CA THR A 131 -17.44 32.69 -5.15
C THR A 131 -17.17 34.19 -5.12
N SER A 132 -16.00 34.59 -4.60
CA SER A 132 -15.58 36.00 -4.60
C SER A 132 -15.46 36.55 -6.03
N MET A 133 -14.89 35.78 -6.94
CA MET A 133 -14.76 36.18 -8.34
C MET A 133 -16.13 36.32 -9.00
N SER A 134 -17.05 35.38 -8.78
CA SER A 134 -18.42 35.46 -9.31
C SER A 134 -19.16 36.72 -8.85
N VAL A 135 -19.06 37.07 -7.57
CA VAL A 135 -19.67 38.32 -7.05
C VAL A 135 -19.01 39.55 -7.67
N MET A 136 -17.67 39.59 -7.78
CA MET A 136 -16.99 40.71 -8.43
C MET A 136 -17.37 40.85 -9.90
N THR A 137 -17.51 39.74 -10.63
CA THR A 137 -17.96 39.80 -12.03
C THR A 137 -19.38 40.33 -12.15
N GLU A 138 -20.30 39.94 -11.26
CA GLU A 138 -21.67 40.45 -11.22
C GLU A 138 -21.70 41.95 -10.91
N LEU A 139 -20.88 42.43 -9.97
CA LEU A 139 -20.77 43.85 -9.66
C LEU A 139 -20.17 44.69 -10.80
N LEU A 140 -19.29 44.09 -11.62
CA LEU A 140 -18.68 44.76 -12.77
C LEU A 140 -19.65 44.97 -13.95
N GLU A 141 -20.76 44.21 -13.99
CA GLU A 141 -21.81 44.35 -15.01
C GLU A 141 -22.63 45.64 -14.84
N ASP A 142 -22.61 46.28 -13.67
CA ASP A 142 -23.26 47.58 -13.47
C ASP A 142 -22.58 48.69 -14.29
N SER A 143 -23.34 49.25 -15.22
CA SER A 143 -22.89 50.32 -16.11
C SER A 143 -22.71 51.66 -15.39
N ASN A 144 -23.30 51.83 -14.20
CA ASN A 144 -23.14 53.02 -13.36
C ASN A 144 -21.96 52.89 -12.37
N LEU A 145 -21.21 51.78 -12.40
CA LEU A 145 -20.08 51.58 -11.50
C LEU A 145 -18.93 52.54 -11.85
N ASP A 146 -18.50 53.29 -10.83
CA ASP A 146 -17.37 54.21 -10.91
C ASP A 146 -16.07 53.51 -11.36
N GLU A 147 -15.26 54.24 -12.13
CA GLU A 147 -14.05 53.73 -12.75
C GLU A 147 -12.99 53.30 -11.71
N SER A 148 -12.93 53.98 -10.57
CA SER A 148 -12.04 53.59 -9.46
C SER A 148 -12.40 52.20 -8.90
N ARG A 149 -13.69 51.96 -8.63
CA ARG A 149 -14.18 50.66 -8.15
C ARG A 149 -14.04 49.56 -9.20
N ARG A 150 -14.26 49.89 -10.48
CA ARG A 150 -14.06 48.96 -11.61
C ARG A 150 -12.62 48.46 -11.66
N ASN A 151 -11.66 49.37 -11.49
CA ASN A 151 -10.24 49.04 -11.44
C ASN A 151 -9.89 48.20 -10.19
N GLU A 152 -10.47 48.52 -9.03
CA GLU A 152 -10.29 47.75 -7.79
C GLU A 152 -10.78 46.30 -7.94
N PHE A 153 -12.01 46.10 -8.42
CA PHE A 153 -12.58 44.76 -8.63
C PHE A 153 -11.79 43.97 -9.68
N THR A 154 -11.34 44.62 -10.75
CA THR A 154 -10.49 43.99 -11.77
C THR A 154 -9.15 43.53 -11.18
N ALA A 155 -8.52 44.35 -10.34
CA ALA A 155 -7.28 43.98 -9.66
C ALA A 155 -7.49 42.82 -8.67
N GLN A 156 -8.59 42.82 -7.93
CA GLN A 156 -8.97 41.71 -7.04
C GLN A 156 -9.21 40.41 -7.81
N LEU A 157 -9.91 40.45 -8.95
CA LEU A 157 -10.09 39.29 -9.83
C LEU A 157 -8.75 38.70 -10.30
N GLN A 158 -7.80 39.56 -10.69
CA GLN A 158 -6.46 39.12 -11.07
C GLN A 158 -5.72 38.43 -9.92
N LEU A 159 -5.86 38.94 -8.69
CA LEU A 159 -5.28 38.31 -7.50
C LEU A 159 -5.89 36.93 -7.23
N GLN A 160 -7.22 36.80 -7.30
CA GLN A 160 -7.89 35.51 -7.10
C GLN A 160 -7.54 34.50 -8.21
N LEU A 161 -7.42 34.95 -9.46
CA LEU A 161 -6.97 34.09 -10.57
C LEU A 161 -5.54 33.59 -10.35
N LYS A 162 -4.61 34.47 -9.93
CA LYS A 162 -3.24 34.07 -9.57
C LYS A 162 -3.23 33.03 -8.45
N ARG A 163 -4.09 33.18 -7.45
CA ARG A 163 -4.24 32.23 -6.34
C ARG A 163 -4.74 30.87 -6.82
N LEU A 164 -5.77 30.82 -7.67
CA LEU A 164 -6.28 29.57 -8.25
C LEU A 164 -5.23 28.85 -9.11
N THR A 165 -4.47 29.60 -9.91
CA THR A 165 -3.36 29.04 -10.70
C THR A 165 -2.28 28.43 -9.80
N TRP A 166 -1.91 29.12 -8.72
CA TRP A 166 -0.95 28.59 -7.76
C TRP A 166 -1.45 27.29 -7.10
N LEU A 167 -2.70 27.27 -6.62
CA LEU A 167 -3.31 26.07 -6.04
C LEU A 167 -3.34 24.89 -7.03
N THR A 168 -3.65 25.16 -8.30
CA THR A 168 -3.68 24.14 -9.36
C THR A 168 -2.28 23.55 -9.60
N ASN A 169 -1.26 24.40 -9.66
CA ASN A 169 0.12 23.95 -9.83
C ASN A 169 0.59 23.12 -8.63
N ALA A 170 0.30 23.57 -7.40
CA ALA A 170 0.62 22.81 -6.19
C ALA A 170 -0.02 21.41 -6.20
N LEU A 171 -1.29 21.31 -6.62
CA LEU A 171 -1.99 20.03 -6.74
C LEU A 171 -1.36 19.11 -7.80
N LEU A 172 -0.99 19.65 -8.96
CA LEU A 172 -0.31 18.89 -10.01
C LEU A 172 1.07 18.39 -9.55
N THR A 173 1.80 19.19 -8.79
CA THR A 173 3.09 18.83 -8.22
C THR A 173 2.93 17.68 -7.22
N ILE A 174 1.97 17.76 -6.30
CA ILE A 174 1.66 16.67 -5.35
C ILE A 174 1.25 15.39 -6.11
N SER A 175 0.38 15.50 -7.10
CA SER A 175 -0.07 14.35 -7.89
C SER A 175 1.09 13.66 -8.64
N ARG A 176 2.08 14.41 -9.13
CA ARG A 176 3.28 13.83 -9.75
C ARG A 176 4.14 13.09 -8.73
N LEU A 177 4.31 13.66 -7.54
CA LEU A 177 5.08 13.07 -6.44
C LEU A 177 4.45 11.77 -5.93
N ASP A 178 3.12 11.73 -5.76
CA ASP A 178 2.39 10.57 -5.25
C ASP A 178 2.36 9.38 -6.22
N ALA A 179 2.38 9.62 -7.53
CA ALA A 179 2.27 8.55 -8.53
C ALA A 179 3.52 7.66 -8.67
N GLU A 180 4.50 7.75 -7.74
CA GLU A 180 5.87 7.21 -7.85
C GLU A 180 6.55 7.57 -9.21
N SER A 181 5.98 8.55 -9.93
CA SER A 181 6.35 8.88 -11.31
C SER A 181 7.56 9.80 -11.38
N VAL A 182 7.95 10.35 -10.23
CA VAL A 182 9.12 11.22 -10.09
C VAL A 182 10.32 10.37 -9.70
N SER A 183 11.16 10.03 -10.68
CA SER A 183 12.49 9.49 -10.39
C SER A 183 13.42 10.64 -9.97
N PHE A 184 13.70 10.77 -8.67
CA PHE A 184 14.68 11.76 -8.22
C PHE A 184 16.09 11.40 -8.73
N ARG A 185 16.75 12.34 -9.40
CA ARG A 185 18.13 12.17 -9.85
C ARG A 185 19.08 12.88 -8.89
N SER A 186 19.55 12.13 -7.89
CA SER A 186 20.55 12.66 -6.96
C SER A 186 21.91 12.79 -7.66
N THR A 187 22.40 14.02 -7.78
CA THR A 187 23.73 14.32 -8.33
C THR A 187 24.45 15.32 -7.43
N PRO A 188 25.79 15.34 -7.40
CA PRO A 188 26.54 16.35 -6.65
C PRO A 188 26.33 17.74 -7.28
N VAL A 189 25.58 18.62 -6.59
CA VAL A 189 25.29 20.00 -7.03
C VAL A 189 26.04 20.98 -6.13
N PRO A 190 26.80 21.95 -6.68
CA PRO A 190 27.40 23.04 -5.89
C PRO A 190 26.33 23.88 -5.19
N LEU A 191 26.51 24.17 -3.90
CA LEU A 191 25.54 24.95 -3.11
C LEU A 191 25.27 26.34 -3.72
N SER A 192 26.30 26.99 -4.27
CA SER A 192 26.16 28.30 -4.92
C SER A 192 25.16 28.27 -6.08
N ARG A 193 25.22 27.22 -6.91
CA ARG A 193 24.33 27.03 -8.06
C ARG A 193 22.90 26.74 -7.60
N LEU A 194 22.74 25.92 -6.56
CA LEU A 194 21.43 25.60 -5.99
C LEU A 194 20.75 26.86 -5.42
N ILE A 195 21.48 27.66 -4.66
CA ILE A 195 20.97 28.91 -4.06
C ILE A 195 20.63 29.94 -5.14
N GLU A 196 21.52 30.12 -6.13
CA GLU A 196 21.28 31.06 -7.24
C GLU A 196 20.01 30.68 -8.01
N LYS A 197 19.84 29.39 -8.31
CA LYS A 197 18.65 28.88 -9.00
C LYS A 197 17.36 29.07 -8.21
N ALA A 198 17.40 28.85 -6.90
CA ALA A 198 16.24 29.07 -6.02
C ALA A 198 15.91 30.57 -5.83
N PHE A 199 16.92 31.43 -5.86
CA PHE A 199 16.77 32.87 -5.68
C PHE A 199 16.30 33.59 -6.94
N TYR A 200 16.71 33.12 -8.12
CA TYR A 200 16.44 33.76 -9.40
C TYR A 200 14.95 34.12 -9.64
N PRO A 201 13.96 33.23 -9.36
CA PRO A 201 12.55 33.52 -9.62
C PRO A 201 11.96 34.63 -8.74
N ILE A 202 12.49 34.82 -7.52
CA ILE A 202 11.92 35.73 -6.51
C ILE A 202 12.67 37.06 -6.40
N ARG A 203 13.85 37.16 -7.03
CA ARG A 203 14.74 38.32 -6.95
C ARG A 203 14.02 39.64 -7.26
N ILE A 204 13.26 39.70 -8.37
CA ILE A 204 12.56 40.92 -8.78
C ILE A 204 11.51 41.31 -7.73
N SER A 205 10.76 40.34 -7.21
CA SER A 205 9.73 40.59 -6.19
C SER A 205 10.32 41.10 -4.87
N MET A 206 11.48 40.59 -4.46
CA MET A 206 12.21 41.09 -3.28
C MET A 206 12.77 42.50 -3.48
N GLU A 207 13.34 42.79 -4.67
CA GLU A 207 13.82 44.13 -5.04
C GLU A 207 12.67 45.16 -5.01
N LEU A 208 11.50 44.83 -5.56
CA LEU A 208 10.30 45.68 -5.53
C LEU A 208 9.77 45.92 -4.11
N LYS A 209 10.03 45.00 -3.17
CA LYS A 209 9.67 45.12 -1.75
C LYS A 209 10.80 45.73 -0.90
N GLU A 210 11.89 46.18 -1.50
CA GLU A 210 13.08 46.74 -0.83
C GLU A 210 13.69 45.80 0.23
N GLN A 211 13.58 44.48 0.03
CA GLN A 211 14.12 43.49 0.95
C GLN A 211 15.59 43.17 0.66
N THR A 212 16.39 42.98 1.72
CA THR A 212 17.82 42.64 1.62
C THR A 212 18.06 41.16 1.84
N VAL A 213 18.92 40.57 1.00
CA VAL A 213 19.23 39.13 1.01
C VAL A 213 20.70 38.95 1.34
N SER A 214 20.99 38.20 2.40
CA SER A 214 22.35 37.81 2.78
C SER A 214 22.51 36.31 2.62
N VAL A 215 23.46 35.90 1.78
CA VAL A 215 23.76 34.48 1.54
C VAL A 215 25.07 34.13 2.25
N GLN A 216 24.99 33.28 3.27
CA GLN A 216 26.16 32.68 3.92
C GLN A 216 26.25 31.21 3.52
N ALA A 217 27.00 30.94 2.44
CA ALA A 217 27.18 29.58 1.92
C ALA A 217 28.68 29.23 1.81
N GLY A 218 29.06 28.05 2.30
CA GLY A 218 30.40 27.48 2.11
C GLY A 218 30.59 26.92 0.70
N LYS A 219 31.83 26.53 0.35
CA LYS A 219 32.18 25.90 -0.95
C LYS A 219 31.81 24.41 -1.03
N GLY A 220 30.67 24.02 -0.49
CA GLY A 220 30.21 22.64 -0.43
C GLY A 220 29.45 22.17 -1.68
N THR A 221 29.33 20.85 -1.83
CA THR A 221 28.40 20.20 -2.75
C THR A 221 27.37 19.41 -1.95
N LEU A 222 26.15 19.35 -2.47
CA LEU A 222 25.04 18.56 -1.92
C LEU A 222 24.62 17.51 -2.94
N SER A 223 24.45 16.26 -2.54
CA SER A 223 23.91 15.23 -3.41
C SER A 223 22.38 15.32 -3.40
N CYS A 224 21.80 15.96 -4.41
CA CYS A 224 20.36 16.20 -4.49
C CYS A 224 19.87 16.25 -5.94
N ASP A 225 18.56 16.26 -6.12
CA ASP A 225 17.96 16.64 -7.40
C ASP A 225 17.92 18.17 -7.49
N GLU A 226 18.66 18.74 -8.44
CA GLU A 226 18.82 20.19 -8.57
C GLU A 226 17.49 20.92 -8.75
N ASN A 227 16.53 20.35 -9.49
CA ASN A 227 15.28 21.04 -9.81
C ASN A 227 14.34 21.03 -8.61
N TRP A 228 14.07 19.86 -8.04
CA TRP A 228 13.17 19.71 -6.90
C TRP A 228 13.68 20.42 -5.65
N THR A 229 14.99 20.36 -5.41
CA THR A 229 15.58 21.02 -4.24
C THR A 229 15.56 22.54 -4.40
N ALA A 230 15.80 23.06 -5.62
CA ALA A 230 15.70 24.49 -5.88
C ALA A 230 14.24 24.99 -5.76
N GLU A 231 13.26 24.22 -6.23
CA GLU A 231 11.83 24.51 -6.08
C GLU A 231 11.43 24.59 -4.60
N ALA A 232 11.81 23.60 -3.80
CA ALA A 232 11.54 23.61 -2.36
C ALA A 232 12.18 24.81 -1.64
N LEU A 233 13.43 25.16 -2.00
CA LEU A 233 14.09 26.36 -1.47
C LEU A 233 13.38 27.64 -1.90
N THR A 234 12.90 27.70 -3.14
CA THR A 234 12.14 28.84 -3.67
C THR A 234 10.85 29.04 -2.88
N ASP A 235 10.13 27.96 -2.57
CA ASP A 235 8.90 28.01 -1.78
C ASP A 235 9.13 28.52 -0.36
N ILE A 236 10.22 28.08 0.30
CA ILE A 236 10.59 28.60 1.63
C ILE A 236 10.94 30.09 1.55
N LEU A 237 11.77 30.50 0.58
CA LEU A 237 12.16 31.89 0.43
C LEU A 237 10.98 32.80 0.09
N LYS A 238 10.03 32.30 -0.70
CA LYS A 238 8.79 33.00 -1.02
C LYS A 238 7.94 33.22 0.24
N ASN A 239 7.82 32.21 1.11
CA ASN A 239 7.14 32.35 2.40
C ASN A 239 7.83 33.35 3.34
N CYS A 240 9.15 33.50 3.27
CA CYS A 240 9.88 34.52 4.04
C CYS A 240 9.71 35.95 3.48
N MET A 241 9.44 36.07 2.17
CA MET A 241 9.22 37.34 1.48
C MET A 241 7.80 37.89 1.68
N GLU A 242 6.81 37.01 1.79
CA GLU A 242 5.38 37.32 1.98
C GLU A 242 5.08 37.87 3.37
#